data_AF-A0A354HQJ7-F1
#
_entry.id   AF-A0A354HQJ7-F1
#
_cell.length_a   1.000
_cell.length_b   1.000
_cell.length_c   1.000
_cell.angle_alpha   90.00
_cell.angle_beta   90.00
_cell.angle_gamma   90.00
#
_symmetry.space_group_name_H-M   'P 1'
#
loop_
_entity.id
_entity.type
_entity.pdbx_description
1 polymer ?
#
loop_
_entity_poly.entity_id
_entity_poly.type
_entity_poly.pdbx_seq_one_letter_code
_entity_poly.pdbx_strand_id
1 'polypeptide(L)' 'QLKKYLKKAIQNQIDGNGFSFVEVMSSCPTNWRTNAKETWSFVEKDMAEYFHVGEFRVPGQKEEK' A
#
# COMPACT_ATOMS: atom_id res chain seq x y z
N GLN A 1 7.06 4.28 -3.80
CA GLN A 1 6.63 2.93 -3.37
C GLN A 1 5.38 2.48 -4.14
N LEU A 2 4.23 3.14 -3.97
CA LEU A 2 2.95 2.78 -4.61
C LEU A 2 3.00 2.51 -6.13
N LYS A 3 3.64 3.38 -6.92
CA LYS A 3 3.77 3.21 -8.39
C LYS A 3 4.36 1.84 -8.77
N LYS A 4 5.30 1.33 -7.99
CA LYS A 4 5.93 0.01 -8.23
C LYS A 4 4.92 -1.11 -8.01
N TYR A 5 4.15 -1.05 -6.92
CA TYR A 5 3.12 -2.05 -6.61
C TYR A 5 2.00 -2.06 -7.64
N LEU A 6 1.51 -0.89 -8.05
CA LEU A 6 0.51 -0.78 -9.12
C LEU A 6 1.01 -1.38 -10.43
N LYS A 7 2.24 -1.05 -10.85
CA LYS A 7 2.84 -1.63 -12.05
C LYS A 7 2.93 -3.15 -11.97
N LYS A 8 3.38 -3.69 -10.82
CA LYS A 8 3.50 -5.13 -10.59
C LYS A 8 2.14 -5.83 -10.62
N ALA A 9 1.14 -5.28 -9.94
CA ALA A 9 -0.22 -5.82 -9.89
C ALA A 9 -0.86 -5.89 -11.29
N ILE A 10 -0.73 -4.81 -12.08
CA ILE A 10 -1.24 -4.77 -13.46
C ILE A 10 -0.48 -5.77 -14.34
N GLN A 11 0.85 -5.81 -14.25
CA GLN A 11 1.65 -6.76 -15.01
C GLN A 11 1.27 -8.22 -14.69
N ASN A 12 1.03 -8.54 -13.43
CA ASN A 12 0.60 -9.87 -13.00
C ASN A 12 -0.72 -10.30 -13.67
N GLN A 13 -1.67 -9.38 -13.84
CA GLN A 13 -2.92 -9.65 -14.55
C GLN A 13 -2.70 -9.79 -16.07
N ILE A 14 -1.85 -8.96 -16.68
CA ILE A 14 -1.49 -9.05 -18.10
C ILE A 14 -0.84 -10.39 -18.43
N ASP A 15 0.03 -10.88 -17.53
CA ASP A 15 0.76 -12.14 -17.69
C ASP A 15 -0.11 -13.38 -17.43
N GLY A 16 -1.38 -13.21 -17.06
CA GLY A 16 -2.31 -14.33 -16.81
C GLY A 16 -2.07 -15.05 -15.48
N ASN A 17 -1.31 -14.46 -14.56
CA ASN A 17 -0.98 -15.05 -13.24
C ASN A 17 -2.13 -14.94 -12.22
N GLY A 18 -3.30 -14.46 -12.65
CA GLY A 18 -4.50 -14.36 -11.83
C GLY A 18 -4.77 -12.96 -11.29
N PHE A 19 -5.52 -12.90 -10.20
CA PHE A 19 -6.02 -11.66 -9.60
C PHE A 19 -4.93 -10.96 -8.76
N SER A 20 -4.89 -9.64 -8.84
CA SER A 20 -4.04 -8.78 -8.01
C SER A 20 -4.91 -7.87 -7.17
N PHE A 21 -4.63 -7.75 -5.87
CA PHE A 21 -5.29 -6.81 -4.97
C PHE A 21 -4.27 -5.80 -4.43
N VAL A 22 -4.60 -4.51 -4.51
CA VAL A 22 -3.75 -3.43 -4.02
C VAL A 22 -4.61 -2.49 -3.18
N GLU A 23 -4.29 -2.39 -1.89
CA GLU A 23 -4.85 -1.40 -0.99
C GLU A 23 -3.92 -0.18 -0.90
N VAL A 24 -4.50 1.02 -0.85
CA VAL A 24 -3.76 2.29 -0.86
C VAL A 24 -4.25 3.19 0.26
N MET A 25 -3.34 3.61 1.13
CA MET A 25 -3.62 4.67 2.09
C MET A 25 -3.74 6.01 1.35
N SER A 26 -4.92 6.62 1.41
CA SER A 26 -5.20 7.94 0.86
C SER A 26 -5.76 8.83 1.96
N SER A 27 -4.98 9.82 2.38
CA SER A 27 -5.42 10.77 3.40
C SER A 27 -6.20 11.93 2.78
N CYS A 28 -7.34 12.26 3.39
CA CYS A 28 -8.10 13.49 3.12
C CYS A 28 -8.15 14.31 4.41
N PRO A 29 -7.20 15.25 4.62
CA PRO A 29 -6.96 15.87 5.93
C PRO A 29 -7.92 17.01 6.28
N THR A 30 -9.03 17.17 5.56
CA THR A 30 -9.92 18.35 5.64
C THR A 30 -10.33 18.72 7.06
N ASN A 31 -10.49 17.74 7.97
CA ASN A 31 -10.95 17.96 9.34
C ASN A 31 -9.93 17.58 10.43
N TRP A 32 -8.66 17.37 10.08
CA TRP A 32 -7.67 16.83 11.03
C TRP A 32 -7.02 17.89 11.91
N ARG A 33 -7.24 19.18 11.62
CA ARG A 33 -6.64 20.34 12.33
C ARG A 33 -5.11 20.26 12.44
N THR A 34 -4.48 19.58 11.48
CA THR A 34 -3.04 19.42 11.34
C THR A 34 -2.52 20.30 10.20
N ASN A 35 -1.25 20.70 10.27
CA ASN A 35 -0.59 21.27 9.09
C ASN A 35 -0.16 20.15 8.11
N ALA A 36 0.39 20.55 6.95
CA ALA A 36 0.81 19.60 5.92
C ALA A 36 1.85 18.59 6.43
N LYS A 37 2.84 19.05 7.22
CA LYS A 37 3.93 18.20 7.73
C LYS A 37 3.43 17.19 8.76
N GLU A 38 2.56 17.63 9.66
CA GLU A 38 1.92 16.77 10.68
C GLU A 38 1.04 15.71 10.04
N THR A 39 0.23 16.10 9.05
CA THR A 39 -0.60 15.17 8.29
C THR A 39 0.24 14.06 7.66
N TRP A 40 1.33 14.40 7.00
CA TRP A 40 2.22 13.41 6.39
C TRP A 40 2.88 12.52 7.44
N SER A 41 3.34 13.08 8.56
CA SER A 41 3.93 12.28 9.64
C SER A 41 2.94 11.27 10.23
N PHE A 42 1.66 11.64 10.36
CA PHE A 42 0.62 10.74 10.84
C PHE A 42 0.36 9.58 9.86
N VAL A 43 0.30 9.88 8.55
CA VAL A 43 0.10 8.86 7.52
C VAL A 43 1.27 7.89 7.44
N GLU A 44 2.50 8.39 7.56
CA GLU A 44 3.71 7.57 7.44
C GLU A 44 4.03 6.75 8.69
N LYS A 45 3.60 7.19 9.87
CA LYS A 45 3.91 6.54 11.15
C LYS A 45 2.68 5.88 11.75
N ASP A 46 1.75 6.67 12.28
CA ASP A 46 0.61 6.18 13.04
C ASP A 46 -0.33 5.32 12.18
N MET A 47 -0.65 5.75 10.96
CA MET A 47 -1.48 4.95 10.06
C MET A 47 -0.75 3.70 9.55
N ALA A 48 0.56 3.78 9.28
CA ALA A 48 1.33 2.63 8.79
C ALA A 48 1.53 1.55 9.88
N GLU A 49 1.54 1.94 11.15
CA GLU A 49 1.52 1.00 12.28
C GLU A 49 0.19 0.24 12.36
N TYR A 50 -0.93 0.91 12.11
CA TYR A 50 -2.24 0.25 12.13
C TYR A 50 -2.52 -0.54 10.83
N PHE A 51 -2.21 0.04 9.68
CA PHE A 51 -2.36 -0.55 8.36
C PHE A 51 -0.98 -0.95 7.84
N HIS A 52 -0.57 -2.18 8.18
CA HIS A 52 0.73 -2.70 7.76
C HIS A 52 0.87 -2.66 6.24
N VAL A 53 1.93 -2.00 5.77
CA VAL A 53 2.24 -1.88 4.35
C VAL A 53 3.19 -2.98 3.91
N GLY A 54 2.95 -3.57 2.73
CA GLY A 54 3.81 -4.60 2.20
C GLY A 54 3.12 -5.48 1.15
N GLU A 55 3.81 -6.54 0.75
CA GLU A 55 3.24 -7.58 -0.12
C GLU A 55 2.89 -8.80 0.74
N PHE A 56 1.60 -9.12 0.83
CA PHE A 56 1.12 -10.22 1.67
C PHE A 56 1.09 -11.57 0.95
N ARG A 57 0.86 -11.56 -0.37
CA ARG A 57 0.76 -12.77 -1.21
C ARG A 57 1.43 -12.49 -2.55
N VAL A 58 2.57 -13.14 -2.80
CA VAL A 58 3.34 -12.99 -4.05
C VAL A 58 3.50 -14.36 -4.70
N PRO A 59 3.05 -14.57 -5.95
CA PRO A 59 3.27 -15.81 -6.67
C PRO A 59 4.78 -16.16 -6.73
N GLY A 60 5.14 -17.38 -6.37
CA GLY A 60 6.53 -17.88 -6.44
C GLY A 60 7.42 -17.59 -5.23
N GLN A 61 6.97 -16.80 -4.25
CA GLN A 61 7.63 -16.71 -2.94
C GLN A 61 6.95 -17.70 -1.99
N LYS A 62 7.70 -18.70 -1.50
CA LYS A 62 7.22 -19.58 -0.43
C LYS A 62 6.98 -18.73 0.81
N GLU A 63 5.82 -18.87 1.43
CA GLU A 63 5.54 -18.22 2.71
C GLU A 63 6.49 -18.79 3.76
N GLU A 64 7.47 -17.99 4.20
CA GLU A 64 8.14 -18.25 5.46
C GLU A 64 7.11 -17.96 6.56
N LYS A 65 6.55 -19.04 7.10
CA LYS A 65 5.72 -19.04 8.31
C LYS A 65 6.58 -18.82 9.55
#